data_AF-A0A0F2NGV5-F1
#
_entry.id   AF-A0A0F2NGV5-F1
#
_cell.length_a   1.000
_cell.length_b   1.000
_cell.length_c   1.000
_cell.angle_alpha   90.00
_cell.angle_beta   90.00
_cell.angle_gamma   90.00
#
_symmetry.space_group_name_H-M   'P 1'
#
loop_
_entity.id
_entity.type
_entity.pdbx_description
1 polymer ?
#
loop_
_entity_poly.entity_id
_entity_poly.type
_entity_poly.pdbx_seq_one_letter_code
_entity_poly.pdbx_strand_id
1 'polypeptide(L)'
;WQRQAVENTTDSYPGVYCLRTSHADWDESLLWNTYTMLTDLEAVFRSLKSELGLRPIHHQITDRVAGHLFITVLAYHLVHTIRFKLKQKKISSSWSSIRKLLSTQCRVTVSMLCRNGSTVHVRKSTRPEQGQQEVYSALGIKSHPGQTIKTTI
;
A
#
# COMPACT_ATOMS: atom_id res chain seq x y z
N TRP A 1 42.89 10.19 -3.38
CA TRP A 1 42.82 8.92 -4.12
C TRP A 1 41.69 9.01 -5.13
N GLN A 2 42.01 9.18 -6.41
CA GLN A 2 41.03 9.08 -7.50
C GLN A 2 41.17 7.70 -8.13
N ARG A 3 40.09 6.90 -8.08
CA ARG A 3 40.04 5.56 -8.65
C ARG A 3 39.98 5.69 -10.18
N GLN A 4 41.05 5.32 -10.87
CA GLN A 4 41.05 5.20 -12.34
C GLN A 4 40.53 3.81 -12.73
N ALA A 5 39.51 3.78 -13.58
CA ALA A 5 38.98 2.53 -14.13
C ALA A 5 40.00 1.95 -15.13
N VAL A 6 40.36 0.69 -14.95
CA VAL A 6 41.31 -0.04 -15.81
C VAL A 6 40.51 -0.72 -16.92
N GLU A 7 40.86 -0.47 -18.19
CA GLU A 7 40.21 -1.14 -19.33
C GLU A 7 40.36 -2.67 -19.24
N ASN A 8 39.29 -3.39 -19.60
CA ASN A 8 39.15 -4.85 -19.52
C ASN A 8 39.05 -5.46 -18.11
N THR A 9 38.70 -4.67 -17.10
CA THR A 9 38.31 -5.18 -15.77
C THR A 9 36.78 -5.23 -15.62
N THR A 10 36.27 -5.96 -14.62
CA THR A 10 34.83 -6.03 -14.28
C THR A 10 34.19 -4.66 -14.05
N ASP A 11 34.98 -3.62 -13.73
CA ASP A 11 34.54 -2.22 -13.62
C ASP A 11 34.29 -1.54 -14.99
N SER A 12 34.83 -2.08 -16.09
CA SER A 12 34.73 -1.53 -17.45
C SER A 12 33.68 -2.20 -18.34
N TYR A 13 33.17 -3.38 -17.94
CA TYR A 13 32.09 -4.04 -18.68
C TYR A 13 30.74 -3.52 -18.18
N PRO A 14 29.83 -3.06 -19.06
CA PRO A 14 28.47 -2.77 -18.64
C PRO A 14 27.86 -4.07 -18.12
N GLY A 15 27.43 -4.08 -16.86
CA GLY A 15 26.77 -5.24 -16.28
C GLY A 15 25.58 -5.64 -17.16
N VAL A 16 25.64 -6.82 -17.78
CA VAL A 16 24.56 -7.32 -18.63
C VAL A 16 23.58 -8.08 -17.75
N TYR A 17 22.30 -7.71 -17.83
CA TYR A 17 21.24 -8.36 -17.09
C TYR A 17 20.60 -9.45 -17.95
N CYS A 18 20.81 -10.72 -17.59
CA CYS A 18 20.27 -11.86 -18.34
C CYS A 18 19.12 -12.52 -17.57
N LEU A 19 17.98 -12.69 -18.24
CA LEU A 19 16.86 -13.50 -17.76
C LEU A 19 16.95 -14.90 -18.39
N ARG A 20 16.95 -15.94 -17.55
CA ARG A 20 16.90 -17.34 -17.99
C ARG A 20 15.58 -17.97 -17.58
N THR A 21 14.92 -18.64 -18.52
CA THR A 21 13.63 -19.31 -18.31
C THR A 21 13.68 -20.73 -18.89
N SER A 22 12.88 -21.64 -18.31
CA SER A 22 12.62 -22.97 -18.88
C SER A 22 11.48 -22.96 -19.90
N HIS A 23 10.78 -21.84 -20.07
CA HIS A 23 9.69 -21.68 -21.04
C HIS A 23 10.25 -21.21 -22.38
N ALA A 24 10.27 -22.10 -23.38
CA ALA A 24 10.81 -21.82 -24.71
C ALA A 24 9.88 -20.97 -25.60
N ASP A 25 8.57 -20.98 -25.32
CA ASP A 25 7.55 -20.35 -26.17
C ASP A 25 7.21 -18.91 -25.76
N TRP A 26 7.92 -18.32 -24.80
CA TRP A 26 7.64 -16.97 -24.31
C TRP A 26 8.42 -15.93 -25.09
N ASP A 27 7.75 -14.86 -25.48
CA ASP A 27 8.43 -13.69 -26.03
C ASP A 27 9.18 -12.91 -24.93
N GLU A 28 10.13 -12.08 -25.37
CA GLU A 28 10.98 -11.28 -24.48
C GLU A 28 10.16 -10.32 -23.60
N SER A 29 9.05 -9.78 -24.14
CA SER A 29 8.19 -8.83 -23.44
C SER A 29 7.43 -9.49 -22.29
N LEU A 30 6.89 -10.68 -22.52
CA LEU A 30 6.20 -11.52 -21.54
C LEU A 30 7.17 -11.99 -20.46
N LEU A 31 8.38 -12.41 -20.83
CA LEU A 31 9.42 -12.80 -19.88
C LEU A 31 9.81 -11.62 -18.98
N TRP A 32 10.07 -10.45 -19.57
CA TRP A 32 10.41 -9.23 -18.83
C TRP A 32 9.28 -8.77 -17.91
N ASN A 33 8.04 -8.74 -18.41
CA ASN A 33 6.88 -8.35 -17.61
C ASN A 33 6.66 -9.32 -16.44
N THR A 34 6.75 -10.61 -16.68
CA THR A 34 6.59 -11.64 -15.64
C THR A 34 7.69 -11.57 -14.60
N TYR A 35 8.94 -11.36 -15.03
CA TYR A 35 10.05 -11.16 -14.11
C TYR A 35 9.85 -9.89 -13.26
N THR A 36 9.42 -8.79 -13.88
CA THR A 36 9.16 -7.53 -13.17
C THR A 36 8.01 -7.67 -12.17
N MET A 37 7.01 -8.52 -12.42
CA MET A 37 5.97 -8.84 -11.45
C MET A 37 6.54 -9.45 -10.16
N LEU A 38 7.63 -10.23 -10.22
CA LEU A 38 8.30 -10.75 -9.03
C LEU A 38 8.91 -9.61 -8.19
N THR A 39 9.52 -8.62 -8.83
CA THR A 39 10.04 -7.44 -8.14
C THR A 39 8.92 -6.61 -7.50
N ASP A 40 7.79 -6.46 -8.19
CA ASP A 40 6.59 -5.80 -7.64
C ASP A 40 6.04 -6.59 -6.43
N LEU A 41 6.01 -7.92 -6.51
CA LEU A 41 5.68 -8.81 -5.39
C LEU A 41 6.61 -8.57 -4.20
N GLU A 42 7.92 -8.57 -4.40
CA GLU A 42 8.91 -8.33 -3.35
C GLU A 42 8.78 -6.93 -2.74
N ALA A 43 8.49 -5.90 -3.54
CA ALA A 43 8.23 -4.56 -3.05
C ALA A 43 6.98 -4.53 -2.16
N VAL A 44 5.90 -5.20 -2.55
CA VAL A 44 4.69 -5.30 -1.73
C VAL A 44 4.95 -6.12 -0.47
N PHE A 45 5.65 -7.26 -0.55
CA PHE A 45 6.02 -8.05 0.62
C PHE A 45 6.94 -7.28 1.57
N ARG A 46 7.83 -6.46 1.06
CA ARG A 46 8.67 -5.55 1.85
C ARG A 46 7.82 -4.50 2.54
N SER A 47 6.92 -3.81 1.84
CA SER A 47 5.97 -2.88 2.47
C SER A 47 5.06 -3.58 3.49
N LEU A 48 4.64 -4.82 3.26
CA LEU A 48 3.90 -5.60 4.25
C LEU A 48 4.77 -5.88 5.48
N LYS A 49 6.00 -6.36 5.28
CA LYS A 49 6.98 -6.68 6.33
C LYS A 49 7.33 -5.46 7.20
N SER A 50 7.53 -4.29 6.59
CA SER A 50 7.95 -3.07 7.28
C SER A 50 6.79 -2.18 7.74
N GLU A 51 5.73 -2.03 6.95
CA GLU A 51 4.68 -1.02 7.17
C GLU A 51 3.39 -1.59 7.77
N LEU A 52 3.14 -2.91 7.63
CA LEU A 52 2.01 -3.61 8.26
C LEU A 52 2.38 -4.39 9.52
N GLY A 53 3.59 -4.18 10.08
CA GLY A 53 3.97 -4.71 11.40
C GLY A 53 4.28 -6.21 11.42
N LEU A 54 4.60 -6.78 10.25
CA LEU A 54 4.99 -8.18 10.09
C LEU A 54 6.39 -8.48 10.63
N ARG A 55 7.23 -7.46 10.84
CA ARG A 55 8.46 -7.61 11.61
C ARG A 55 8.54 -6.55 12.72
N PRO A 56 9.01 -6.94 13.91
CA PRO A 56 9.53 -8.27 14.24
C PRO A 56 8.40 -9.31 14.40
N ILE A 57 8.62 -10.54 13.93
CA ILE A 57 7.70 -11.65 14.19
C ILE A 57 7.91 -12.05 15.65
N HIS A 58 7.11 -11.50 16.56
CA HIS A 58 7.14 -11.86 17.98
C HIS A 58 6.41 -13.18 18.28
N HIS A 59 5.85 -13.83 17.25
CA HIS A 59 5.17 -15.11 17.37
C HIS A 59 6.19 -16.25 17.36
N GLN A 60 6.26 -16.98 18.47
CA GLN A 60 7.18 -18.12 18.65
C GLN A 60 6.45 -19.48 18.63
N ILE A 61 5.12 -19.47 18.70
CA ILE A 61 4.26 -20.66 18.66
C ILE A 61 3.80 -20.89 17.21
N THR A 62 3.95 -22.11 16.71
CA THR A 62 3.65 -22.52 15.34
C THR A 62 2.29 -22.02 14.85
N ASP A 63 1.23 -22.22 15.62
CA ASP A 63 -0.13 -21.81 15.22
C ASP A 63 -0.26 -20.30 15.07
N ARG A 64 0.40 -19.52 15.93
CA ARG A 64 0.37 -18.06 15.83
C ARG A 64 1.17 -17.57 14.62
N VAL A 65 2.26 -18.24 14.27
CA VAL A 65 3.01 -17.96 13.04
C VAL A 65 2.16 -18.28 11.81
N ALA A 66 1.49 -19.43 11.78
CA ALA A 66 0.60 -19.82 10.69
C ALA A 66 -0.56 -18.82 10.51
N GLY A 67 -1.21 -18.41 11.61
CA GLY A 67 -2.26 -17.40 11.57
C GLY A 67 -1.77 -16.03 11.09
N HIS A 68 -0.58 -15.62 11.52
CA HIS A 68 0.04 -14.37 11.08
C HIS A 68 0.36 -14.38 9.58
N LEU A 69 0.90 -15.48 9.06
CA LEU A 69 1.14 -15.66 7.62
C LEU A 69 -0.17 -15.62 6.83
N PHE A 70 -1.22 -16.26 7.33
CA PHE A 70 -2.53 -16.26 6.68
C PHE A 70 -3.12 -14.85 6.53
N ILE A 71 -3.17 -14.08 7.63
CA ILE A 71 -3.67 -12.69 7.61
C ILE A 71 -2.82 -11.81 6.69
N THR A 72 -1.50 -12.06 6.64
CA THR A 72 -0.57 -11.33 5.78
C THR A 72 -0.86 -11.52 4.30
N VAL A 73 -1.16 -12.75 3.88
CA VAL A 73 -1.52 -13.06 2.50
C VAL A 73 -2.84 -12.37 2.14
N LEU A 74 -3.83 -12.35 3.04
CA LEU A 74 -5.08 -11.61 2.81
C LEU A 74 -4.84 -10.10 2.68
N ALA A 75 -4.02 -9.52 3.57
CA ALA A 75 -3.64 -8.12 3.50
C ALA A 75 -2.90 -7.78 2.20
N TYR A 76 -2.04 -8.69 1.72
CA TYR A 76 -1.37 -8.58 0.42
C TYR A 76 -2.38 -8.42 -0.71
N HIS A 77 -3.35 -9.32 -0.82
CA HIS A 77 -4.35 -9.27 -1.90
C HIS A 77 -5.13 -7.95 -1.89
N LEU A 78 -5.48 -7.45 -0.70
CA LEU A 78 -6.16 -6.17 -0.55
C LEU A 78 -5.29 -5.00 -1.04
N VAL A 79 -4.06 -4.89 -0.53
CA VAL A 79 -3.13 -3.81 -0.89
C VAL A 79 -2.78 -3.86 -2.38
N HIS A 80 -2.51 -5.04 -2.92
CA HIS A 80 -2.21 -5.23 -4.33
C HIS A 80 -3.39 -4.80 -5.21
N THR A 81 -4.62 -5.20 -4.86
CA THR A 81 -5.82 -4.80 -5.60
C THR A 81 -6.01 -3.29 -5.60
N ILE A 82 -5.81 -2.63 -4.46
CA ILE A 82 -5.90 -1.17 -4.35
C ILE A 82 -4.85 -0.50 -5.25
N ARG A 83 -3.58 -0.91 -5.14
CA ARG A 83 -2.48 -0.34 -5.93
C ARG A 83 -2.66 -0.58 -7.43
N PHE A 84 -3.14 -1.76 -7.81
CA PHE A 84 -3.43 -2.10 -9.21
C PHE A 84 -4.50 -1.16 -9.80
N LYS A 85 -5.61 -0.93 -9.08
CA LYS A 85 -6.65 0.01 -9.51
C LYS A 85 -6.13 1.44 -9.61
N LEU A 86 -5.31 1.88 -8.65
CA LEU A 86 -4.69 3.21 -8.68
C LEU A 86 -3.73 3.37 -9.86
N LYS A 87 -2.91 2.34 -10.16
CA LYS A 87 -1.97 2.34 -11.29
C LYS A 87 -2.69 2.48 -12.63
N GLN A 88 -3.86 1.86 -12.81
CA GLN A 88 -4.69 2.04 -14.01
C GLN A 88 -5.18 3.49 -14.20
N LYS A 89 -5.32 4.24 -13.10
CA LYS A 89 -5.65 5.67 -13.11
C LYS A 89 -4.42 6.58 -13.09
N LYS A 90 -3.23 6.03 -13.42
CA LYS A 90 -1.93 6.72 -13.45
C LYS A 90 -1.44 7.23 -12.08
N ILE A 91 -1.95 6.67 -10.98
CA ILE A 91 -1.46 6.96 -9.63
C ILE A 91 -0.46 5.85 -9.24
N SER A 92 0.84 6.17 -9.32
CA SER A 92 1.95 5.22 -9.09
C SER A 92 2.64 5.38 -7.73
N SER A 93 2.02 6.08 -6.78
CA SER A 93 2.57 6.32 -5.45
C SER A 93 2.85 5.03 -4.65
N SER A 94 3.83 5.09 -3.74
CA SER A 94 4.09 4.00 -2.79
C SER A 94 2.91 3.81 -1.82
N TRP A 95 2.80 2.60 -1.25
CA TRP A 95 1.76 2.31 -0.25
C TRP A 95 1.87 3.23 0.98
N SER A 96 3.08 3.47 1.46
CA SER A 96 3.37 4.42 2.54
C SER A 96 2.87 5.83 2.24
N SER A 97 3.07 6.32 1.02
CA SER A 97 2.61 7.65 0.60
C SER A 97 1.08 7.73 0.56
N ILE A 98 0.42 6.70 0.02
CA ILE A 98 -1.05 6.61 0.01
C ILE A 98 -1.60 6.58 1.43
N ARG A 99 -1.02 5.77 2.33
CA ARG A 99 -1.44 5.69 3.72
C ARG A 99 -1.22 7.02 4.45
N LYS A 100 -0.09 7.68 4.24
CA LYS A 100 0.20 9.01 4.82
C LYS A 100 -0.81 10.05 4.34
N LEU A 101 -1.11 10.08 3.05
CA LEU A 101 -2.12 10.97 2.46
C LEU A 101 -3.51 10.74 3.06
N LEU A 102 -3.93 9.48 3.19
CA LEU A 102 -5.25 9.14 3.74
C LEU A 102 -5.32 9.31 5.26
N SER A 103 -4.19 9.27 5.97
CA SER A 103 -4.15 9.37 7.44
C SER A 103 -4.62 10.71 7.99
N THR A 104 -4.65 11.78 7.17
CA THR A 104 -5.13 13.10 7.58
C THR A 104 -6.66 13.20 7.60
N GLN A 105 -7.38 12.27 6.95
CA GLN A 105 -8.84 12.20 7.08
C GLN A 105 -9.23 11.42 8.34
N CYS A 106 -9.91 12.09 9.26
CA CYS A 106 -10.27 11.54 10.56
C CYS A 106 -11.78 11.42 10.72
N ARG A 107 -12.21 10.48 11.58
CA ARG A 107 -13.60 10.39 12.04
C ARG A 107 -13.73 11.06 13.40
N VAL A 108 -14.45 12.17 13.44
CA VAL A 108 -14.58 13.05 14.61
C VAL A 108 -15.95 12.91 15.26
N THR A 109 -16.02 13.03 16.58
CA THR A 109 -17.27 13.18 17.33
C THR A 109 -17.33 14.59 17.89
N VAL A 110 -18.36 15.35 17.50
CA VAL A 110 -18.63 16.70 18.01
C VAL A 110 -19.74 16.60 19.04
N SER A 111 -19.52 17.12 20.24
CA SER A 111 -20.50 17.18 21.33
C SER A 111 -20.96 18.62 21.52
N MET A 112 -22.26 18.85 21.54
CA MET A 112 -22.85 20.20 21.66
C MET A 112 -23.93 20.19 22.73
N LEU A 113 -23.85 21.14 23.68
CA LEU A 113 -24.91 21.39 24.65
C LEU A 113 -26.00 22.25 24.01
N CYS A 114 -27.23 21.76 24.01
CA CYS A 114 -28.37 22.48 23.49
C CYS A 114 -28.96 23.40 24.56
N ARG A 115 -29.69 24.45 24.13
CA ARG A 115 -30.34 25.41 25.03
C ARG A 115 -31.34 24.77 26.01
N ASN A 116 -31.86 23.60 25.66
CA ASN A 116 -32.79 22.82 26.48
C ASN A 116 -32.10 21.88 27.50
N GLY A 117 -30.77 21.96 27.65
CA GLY A 117 -29.99 21.12 28.56
C GLY A 117 -29.58 19.75 28.00
N SER A 118 -30.11 19.33 26.84
CA SER A 118 -29.70 18.08 26.19
C SER A 118 -28.34 18.19 25.49
N THR A 119 -27.61 17.09 25.39
CA THR A 119 -26.33 17.01 24.67
C THR A 119 -26.50 16.24 23.37
N VAL A 120 -26.06 16.85 22.26
CA VAL A 120 -26.05 16.21 20.94
C VAL A 120 -24.63 15.79 20.60
N HIS A 121 -24.44 14.50 20.33
CA HIS A 121 -23.22 13.93 19.79
C HIS A 121 -23.40 13.67 18.29
N VAL A 122 -22.53 14.23 17.46
CA VAL A 122 -22.47 14.00 16.01
C VAL A 122 -21.14 13.37 15.65
N ARG A 123 -21.15 12.11 15.21
CA ARG A 123 -19.97 11.42 14.70
C ARG A 123 -19.97 11.42 13.18
N LYS A 124 -19.00 12.11 12.57
CA LYS A 124 -18.84 12.23 11.11
C LYS A 124 -17.38 12.22 10.69
N SER A 125 -17.12 11.96 9.42
CA SER A 125 -15.77 12.04 8.86
C SER A 125 -15.45 13.45 8.40
N THR A 126 -14.20 13.88 8.52
CA THR A 126 -13.74 15.17 8.02
C THR A 126 -13.85 15.24 6.50
N ARG A 127 -13.92 16.47 5.97
CA ARG A 127 -13.93 16.69 4.53
C ARG A 127 -12.60 16.22 3.94
N PRO A 128 -12.60 15.38 2.89
CA PRO A 128 -11.36 14.92 2.27
C PRO A 128 -10.67 16.06 1.54
N GLU A 129 -9.34 16.12 1.65
CA GLU A 129 -8.49 17.01 0.86
C GLU A 129 -8.41 16.55 -0.61
N GLN A 130 -7.91 17.41 -1.50
CA GLN A 130 -7.88 17.12 -2.94
C GLN A 130 -7.20 15.79 -3.27
N GLY A 131 -6.00 15.52 -2.75
CA GLY A 131 -5.31 14.25 -3.00
C GLY A 131 -6.08 13.03 -2.50
N GLN A 132 -6.83 13.16 -1.40
CA GLN A 132 -7.68 12.07 -0.90
C GLN A 132 -8.88 11.83 -1.81
N GLN A 133 -9.50 12.90 -2.31
CA GLN A 133 -10.60 12.82 -3.27
C GLN A 133 -10.18 12.13 -4.56
N GLU A 134 -8.97 12.41 -5.05
CA GLU A 134 -8.39 11.74 -6.23
C GLU A 134 -8.26 10.23 -6.01
N VAL A 135 -7.73 9.81 -4.85
CA VAL A 135 -7.63 8.39 -4.49
C VAL A 135 -8.99 7.73 -4.40
N TYR A 136 -9.97 8.35 -3.73
CA TYR A 136 -11.32 7.79 -3.60
C TYR A 136 -12.05 7.69 -4.95
N SER A 137 -11.91 8.71 -5.79
CA SER A 137 -12.50 8.73 -7.13
C SER A 137 -11.86 7.66 -8.02
N ALA A 138 -10.53 7.49 -7.95
CA ALA A 138 -9.81 6.46 -8.69
C ALA A 138 -10.23 5.04 -8.26
N LEU A 139 -10.56 4.84 -6.98
CA LEU A 139 -11.04 3.57 -6.44
C LEU A 139 -12.55 3.35 -6.62
N GLY A 140 -13.31 4.37 -7.03
CA GLY A 140 -14.76 4.31 -7.19
C GLY A 140 -15.51 4.17 -5.87
N ILE A 141 -14.98 4.74 -4.78
CA ILE A 141 -15.58 4.65 -3.43
C ILE A 141 -16.00 6.03 -2.91
N LYS A 142 -16.92 6.03 -1.94
CA LYS A 142 -17.40 7.26 -1.30
C LYS A 142 -16.25 7.96 -0.57
N SER A 143 -16.13 9.27 -0.78
CA SER A 143 -15.06 10.11 -0.21
C SER A 143 -15.23 10.43 1.28
N HIS A 144 -16.39 10.08 1.85
CA HIS A 144 -16.68 10.16 3.28
C HIS A 144 -16.85 8.76 3.86
N PRO A 145 -15.80 8.21 4.52
CA PRO A 145 -15.88 6.89 5.13
C PRO A 145 -16.91 6.84 6.26
N GLY A 146 -17.86 5.91 6.16
CA GLY A 146 -18.91 5.68 7.17
C GLY A 146 -20.03 6.75 7.18
N GLN A 147 -21.16 6.40 7.79
CA GLN A 147 -22.33 7.29 7.88
C GLN A 147 -22.16 8.33 8.99
N THR A 148 -22.89 9.45 8.89
CA THR A 148 -23.02 10.41 9.99
C THR A 148 -23.98 9.82 11.03
N ILE A 149 -23.54 9.73 12.28
CA ILE A 149 -24.34 9.22 13.39
C ILE A 149 -24.64 10.38 14.32
N LYS A 150 -25.91 10.59 14.67
CA LYS A 150 -26.37 11.59 15.61
C LYS A 150 -27.05 10.90 16.79
N THR A 151 -26.64 11.24 18.01
CA THR A 151 -27.23 10.75 19.25
C THR A 151 -27.52 11.94 20.15
N THR A 152 -28.72 11.99 20.73
CA THR A 152 -29.12 13.00 21.70
C THR A 152 -29.27 12.32 23.05
N ILE A 153 -28.64 12.88 24.09
CA ILE A 153 -28.66 12.44 25.48
C ILE A 153 -29.22 13.57 26.33
#